data_AF-A0A2D5TJ86-F1
#
_entry.id   AF-A0A2D5TJ86-F1
#
_cell.length_a   1.000
_cell.length_b   1.000
_cell.length_c   1.000
_cell.angle_alpha   90.00
_cell.angle_beta   90.00
_cell.angle_gamma   90.00
#
_symmetry.space_group_name_H-M   'P 1'
#
loop_
_entity.id
_entity.type
_entity.pdbx_description
1 polymer ?
#
loop_
_entity_poly.entity_id
_entity_poly.type
_entity_poly.pdbx_seq_one_letter_code
_entity_poly.pdbx_strand_id
1 'polypeptide(L)'
;MFNRSNFKKLADFLETLHEDQFNMRIFVGNMSLSEEDDYMRTGDHPCGTVACAAGWAPAAGILPETTTTHWSDYIRQVFLNGDPRGIAVHPVYDWVFADQWSRVDNTPKGAIARIRWMLAGNPIDLPKTQETVERYMA
;
A
#
# COMPACT_ATOMS: atom_id res chain seq x y z
N MET A 1 8.30 -9.28 10.65
CA MET A 1 7.52 -8.46 11.62
C MET A 1 7.17 -7.16 10.90
N PHE A 2 6.02 -6.53 11.17
CA PHE A 2 5.57 -5.36 10.39
C PHE A 2 5.14 -4.19 11.27
N ASN A 3 5.15 -2.97 10.73
CA ASN A 3 4.84 -1.74 11.46
C ASN A 3 3.33 -1.52 11.57
N ARG A 4 2.74 -2.05 12.64
CA ARG A 4 1.29 -1.96 12.89
C ARG A 4 0.77 -0.51 12.94
N SER A 5 1.57 0.43 13.46
CA SER A 5 1.19 1.84 13.58
C SER A 5 1.03 2.49 12.21
N ASN A 6 1.99 2.27 11.30
CA ASN A 6 1.94 2.82 9.95
C ASN A 6 0.82 2.18 9.13
N PHE A 7 0.56 0.88 9.28
CA PHE A 7 -0.61 0.24 8.66
C PHE A 7 -1.93 0.85 9.13
N LYS A 8 -2.07 1.11 10.44
CA LYS A 8 -3.26 1.76 10.98
C LYS A 8 -3.44 3.17 10.39
N LYS A 9 -2.38 3.99 10.41
CA LYS A 9 -2.40 5.34 9.82
C LYS A 9 -2.81 5.32 8.35
N LEU A 10 -2.26 4.39 7.58
CA LEU A 10 -2.61 4.24 6.17
C LEU A 10 -4.10 3.88 6.01
N ALA A 11 -4.60 2.90 6.76
CA ALA A 11 -6.02 2.53 6.69
C ALA A 11 -6.94 3.71 7.04
N ASP A 12 -6.60 4.48 8.09
CA ASP A 12 -7.36 5.67 8.49
C ASP A 12 -7.33 6.76 7.39
N PHE A 13 -6.20 6.94 6.70
CA PHE A 13 -6.09 7.89 5.59
C PHE A 13 -6.88 7.45 4.35
N LEU A 14 -6.83 6.16 4.00
CA LEU A 14 -7.53 5.62 2.82
C LEU A 14 -9.06 5.81 2.91
N GLU A 15 -9.63 5.97 4.12
CA GLU A 15 -11.06 6.29 4.29
C GLU A 15 -11.46 7.65 3.71
N THR A 16 -10.48 8.53 3.47
CA THR A 16 -10.70 9.86 2.91
C THR A 16 -10.71 9.88 1.38
N LEU A 17 -10.35 8.77 0.73
CA LEU A 17 -10.21 8.69 -0.72
C LEU A 17 -11.52 8.36 -1.43
N HIS A 18 -11.73 9.00 -2.57
CA HIS A 18 -12.71 8.57 -3.56
C HIS A 18 -12.17 7.38 -4.37
N GLU A 19 -13.07 6.52 -4.86
CA GLU A 19 -12.69 5.30 -5.59
C GLU A 19 -11.90 5.58 -6.87
N ASP A 20 -12.17 6.70 -7.54
CA ASP A 20 -11.48 7.13 -8.76
C ASP A 20 -10.03 7.59 -8.54
N GLN A 21 -9.63 7.80 -7.28
CA GLN A 21 -8.27 8.17 -6.90
C GLN A 21 -7.37 6.95 -6.61
N PHE A 22 -7.92 5.73 -6.67
CA PHE A 22 -7.27 4.53 -6.16
C PHE A 22 -7.16 3.42 -7.19
N ASN A 23 -6.00 2.76 -7.22
CA ASN A 23 -5.81 1.59 -8.06
C ASN A 23 -4.60 0.76 -7.61
N MET A 24 -4.83 -0.51 -7.33
CA MET A 24 -3.81 -1.46 -6.87
C MET A 24 -2.73 -1.77 -7.91
N ARG A 25 -2.94 -1.48 -9.20
CA ARG A 25 -1.99 -1.84 -10.27
C ARG A 25 -0.82 -0.87 -10.38
N ILE A 26 -0.98 0.36 -9.93
CA ILE A 26 -0.03 1.45 -10.22
C ILE A 26 0.33 2.12 -8.89
N PHE A 27 1.63 2.31 -8.63
CA PHE A 27 2.08 3.03 -7.44
C PHE A 27 1.77 4.53 -7.54
N VAL A 28 2.00 5.12 -8.71
CA VAL A 28 1.62 6.49 -9.08
C VAL A 28 1.37 6.55 -10.59
N GLY A 29 0.29 7.22 -11.03
CA GLY A 29 -0.08 7.27 -12.46
C GLY A 29 0.81 8.20 -13.27
N ASN A 30 1.34 7.73 -14.41
CA ASN A 30 2.05 8.52 -15.44
C ASN A 30 3.28 9.31 -14.95
N MET A 31 4.12 8.75 -14.08
CA MET A 31 5.40 9.37 -13.73
C MET A 31 6.58 8.76 -14.49
N SER A 32 7.50 9.62 -14.89
CA SER A 32 8.90 9.27 -15.17
C SER A 32 9.66 8.98 -13.87
N LEU A 33 10.79 8.28 -13.95
CA LEU A 33 11.64 7.97 -12.79
C LEU A 33 12.07 9.23 -12.01
N SER A 34 12.28 10.36 -12.70
CA SER A 34 12.62 11.63 -12.04
C SER A 34 11.45 12.25 -11.28
N GLU A 35 10.21 12.05 -11.74
CA GLU A 35 9.01 12.53 -11.04
C GLU A 35 8.70 11.64 -9.83
N GLU A 36 9.07 10.36 -9.88
CA GLU A 36 9.05 9.46 -8.73
C GLU A 36 9.97 9.92 -7.61
N ASP A 37 11.23 10.22 -7.93
CA ASP A 37 12.20 10.71 -6.95
C ASP A 37 11.75 12.04 -6.32
N ASP A 38 11.18 12.95 -7.11
CA ASP A 38 10.75 14.25 -6.60
C ASP A 38 9.48 14.15 -5.75
N TYR A 39 8.53 13.26 -6.10
CA TYR A 39 7.38 12.95 -5.26
C TYR A 39 7.80 12.29 -3.94
N MET A 40 8.72 11.32 -3.98
CA MET A 40 9.25 10.67 -2.77
C MET A 40 9.96 11.66 -1.83
N ARG A 41 10.50 12.75 -2.39
CA ARG A 41 11.21 13.81 -1.65
C ARG A 41 10.30 14.92 -1.14
N THR A 42 9.25 15.28 -1.89
CA THR A 42 8.46 16.50 -1.64
C THR A 42 7.01 16.23 -1.24
N GLY A 43 6.46 15.07 -1.59
CA GLY A 43 5.05 14.73 -1.37
C GLY A 43 4.06 15.55 -2.21
N ASP A 44 4.52 16.32 -3.20
CA ASP A 44 3.69 17.28 -3.95
C ASP A 44 3.72 16.94 -5.45
N HIS A 45 2.58 16.63 -6.07
CA HIS A 45 2.47 16.48 -7.54
C HIS A 45 1.09 16.93 -8.07
N PRO A 46 1.03 17.80 -9.11
CA PRO A 46 -0.20 18.46 -9.57
C PRO A 46 -1.09 17.65 -10.55
N CYS A 47 -0.70 16.45 -11.02
CA CYS A 47 -1.60 15.56 -11.79
C CYS A 47 -1.10 14.10 -11.84
N GLY A 48 -1.87 13.10 -11.38
CA GLY A 48 -1.48 11.68 -11.57
C GLY A 48 -1.98 10.66 -10.54
N THR A 49 -3.17 10.82 -9.98
CA THR A 49 -3.70 9.95 -8.93
C THR A 49 -4.33 8.68 -9.48
N VAL A 50 -3.47 7.66 -9.63
CA VAL A 50 -3.84 6.24 -9.70
C VAL A 50 -2.81 5.52 -8.81
N ALA A 51 -2.98 5.65 -7.49
CA ALA A 51 -2.04 5.13 -6.50
C ALA A 51 -2.65 3.92 -5.76
N CYS A 52 -1.87 2.86 -5.63
CA CYS A 52 -2.19 1.71 -4.80
C CYS A 52 -2.11 2.10 -3.32
N ALA A 53 -2.54 1.22 -2.41
CA ALA A 53 -2.50 1.51 -0.98
C ALA A 53 -1.11 1.95 -0.49
N ALA A 54 -0.04 1.39 -1.05
CA ALA A 54 1.34 1.79 -0.72
C ALA A 54 1.69 3.22 -1.20
N GLY A 55 1.21 3.64 -2.37
CA GLY A 55 1.50 4.95 -2.96
C GLY A 55 0.90 6.13 -2.18
N TRP A 56 -0.15 5.88 -1.40
CA TRP A 56 -0.80 6.87 -0.54
C TRP A 56 -0.13 7.06 0.83
N ALA A 57 0.83 6.21 1.19
CA ALA A 57 1.47 6.25 2.50
C ALA A 57 2.20 7.57 2.81
N PRO A 58 2.91 8.23 1.87
CA PRO A 58 3.50 9.55 2.12
C PRO A 58 2.46 10.61 2.46
N ALA A 59 1.32 10.64 1.76
CA ALA A 59 0.22 11.57 2.03
C ALA A 59 -0.43 11.33 3.41
N ALA A 60 -0.37 10.08 3.92
CA ALA A 60 -0.76 9.73 5.28
C ALA A 60 0.28 10.14 6.35
N GLY A 61 1.34 10.87 5.97
CA GLY A 61 2.43 11.28 6.85
C GLY A 61 3.37 10.14 7.26
N ILE A 62 3.41 9.06 6.47
CA ILE A 62 4.29 7.92 6.71
C ILE A 62 5.57 8.15 5.90
N LEU A 63 6.60 8.64 6.58
CA LEU A 63 7.89 8.99 5.97
C LEU A 63 8.96 7.97 6.38
N PRO A 64 9.94 7.69 5.50
CA PRO A 64 11.05 6.82 5.86
C PRO A 64 12.01 7.53 6.83
N GLU A 65 12.74 6.77 7.66
CA GLU A 65 13.74 7.33 8.58
C GLU A 65 14.99 7.83 7.84
N THR A 66 15.25 7.27 6.66
CA THR A 66 16.39 7.61 5.79
C THR A 66 15.90 7.90 4.40
N THR A 67 16.68 8.62 3.60
CA THR A 67 16.34 8.82 2.18
C THR A 67 16.27 7.49 1.46
N THR A 68 15.20 7.27 0.71
CA THR A 68 14.97 6.07 -0.12
C THR A 68 14.84 6.49 -1.58
N THR A 69 15.56 5.83 -2.48
CA THR A 69 15.53 6.11 -3.93
C THR A 69 14.54 5.22 -4.68
N HIS A 70 13.93 4.24 -4.01
CA HIS A 70 13.03 3.27 -4.63
C HIS A 70 11.83 2.99 -3.73
N TRP A 71 10.64 2.84 -4.33
CA TRP A 71 9.42 2.45 -3.60
C TRP A 71 9.57 1.15 -2.81
N SER A 72 10.31 0.17 -3.33
CA SER A 72 10.53 -1.10 -2.64
C SER A 72 11.28 -0.92 -1.32
N ASP A 73 12.28 -0.04 -1.29
CA ASP A 73 13.03 0.29 -0.08
C ASP A 73 12.20 1.12 0.89
N TYR A 74 11.43 2.09 0.38
CA TYR A 74 10.47 2.83 1.18
C TYR A 74 9.50 1.90 1.90
N ILE A 75 8.80 1.03 1.16
CA ILE A 75 7.81 0.11 1.76
C ILE A 75 8.47 -0.84 2.76
N ARG A 76 9.66 -1.35 2.44
CA ARG A 76 10.43 -2.19 3.36
C ARG A 76 10.73 -1.46 4.67
N GLN A 77 11.17 -0.21 4.58
CA GLN A 77 11.51 0.60 5.76
C GLN A 77 10.28 0.95 6.58
N VAL A 78 9.22 1.49 5.95
CA VAL A 78 8.09 2.06 6.68
C VAL A 78 7.06 1.03 7.12
N PHE A 79 6.87 -0.07 6.38
CA PHE A 79 5.84 -1.06 6.68
C PHE A 79 6.40 -2.41 7.15
N LEU A 80 7.57 -2.81 6.68
CA LEU A 80 8.11 -4.15 6.92
C LEU A 80 9.27 -4.16 7.93
N ASN A 81 9.44 -3.08 8.71
CA ASN A 81 10.50 -2.93 9.73
C ASN A 81 11.91 -3.26 9.18
N GLY A 82 12.18 -2.90 7.93
CA GLY A 82 13.48 -3.11 7.30
C GLY A 82 13.76 -4.56 6.87
N ASP A 83 12.75 -5.45 6.80
CA ASP A 83 12.93 -6.89 6.53
C ASP A 83 13.92 -7.18 5.38
N PRO A 84 15.04 -7.90 5.65
CA PRO A 84 16.13 -8.06 4.67
C PRO A 84 15.75 -8.93 3.47
N ARG A 85 14.62 -9.64 3.51
CA ARG A 85 14.15 -10.49 2.40
C ARG A 85 13.55 -9.67 1.25
N GLY A 86 13.26 -8.39 1.50
CA GLY A 86 12.63 -7.51 0.52
C GLY A 86 11.13 -7.74 0.35
N ILE A 87 10.49 -6.89 -0.45
CA ILE A 87 9.03 -6.87 -0.62
C ILE A 87 8.49 -8.09 -1.39
N ALA A 88 9.27 -8.64 -2.34
CA ALA A 88 8.80 -9.62 -3.31
C ALA A 88 8.36 -10.96 -2.69
N VAL A 89 8.88 -11.29 -1.50
CA VAL A 89 8.57 -12.54 -0.78
C VAL A 89 7.90 -12.27 0.56
N HIS A 90 7.56 -11.02 0.87
CA HIS A 90 6.99 -10.68 2.17
C HIS A 90 5.46 -10.86 2.16
N PRO A 91 4.89 -11.78 2.96
CA PRO A 91 3.46 -12.13 2.88
C PRO A 91 2.54 -10.94 3.20
N VAL A 92 2.95 -10.04 4.10
CA VAL A 92 2.20 -8.80 4.37
C VAL A 92 2.17 -7.86 3.16
N TYR A 93 3.29 -7.77 2.42
CA TYR A 93 3.32 -6.96 1.21
C TYR A 93 2.40 -7.59 0.16
N ASP A 94 2.53 -8.91 -0.03
CA ASP A 94 1.70 -9.65 -0.98
C ASP A 94 0.20 -9.51 -0.67
N TRP A 95 -0.16 -9.54 0.63
CA TRP A 95 -1.53 -9.40 1.09
C TRP A 95 -2.08 -7.98 0.96
N VAL A 96 -1.30 -6.94 1.27
CA VAL A 96 -1.85 -5.57 1.33
C VAL A 96 -1.64 -4.80 0.04
N PHE A 97 -0.46 -4.94 -0.57
CA PHE A 97 0.05 -4.00 -1.58
C PHE A 97 0.19 -4.60 -2.98
N ALA A 98 0.03 -5.91 -3.13
CA ALA A 98 0.31 -6.54 -4.41
C ALA A 98 -0.68 -6.15 -5.50
N ASP A 99 -0.15 -6.03 -6.71
CA ASP A 99 -0.88 -5.58 -7.90
C ASP A 99 -1.99 -6.55 -8.32
N GLN A 100 -1.90 -7.84 -7.95
CA GLN A 100 -2.93 -8.82 -8.30
C GLN A 100 -4.28 -8.51 -7.66
N TRP A 101 -4.32 -7.72 -6.58
CA TRP A 101 -5.59 -7.21 -6.04
C TRP A 101 -6.36 -6.35 -7.03
N SER A 102 -5.70 -5.71 -7.99
CA SER A 102 -6.39 -4.92 -9.03
C SER A 102 -7.40 -5.74 -9.86
N ARG A 103 -7.27 -7.08 -9.87
CA ARG A 103 -8.15 -7.99 -10.61
C ARG A 103 -9.31 -8.53 -9.75
N VAL A 104 -9.25 -8.35 -8.44
CA VAL A 104 -10.12 -9.03 -7.47
C VAL A 104 -10.84 -8.01 -6.58
N ASP A 105 -10.10 -7.05 -6.05
CA ASP A 105 -10.64 -5.95 -5.26
C ASP A 105 -9.74 -4.71 -5.37
N ASN A 106 -10.11 -3.88 -6.35
CA ASN A 106 -9.40 -2.66 -6.72
C ASN A 106 -9.99 -1.40 -6.06
N THR A 107 -10.35 -1.47 -4.78
CA THR A 107 -11.01 -0.36 -4.08
C THR A 107 -10.23 0.11 -2.85
N PRO A 108 -10.34 1.39 -2.45
CA PRO A 108 -9.80 1.87 -1.17
C PRO A 108 -10.38 1.07 -0.01
N LYS A 109 -11.71 0.85 -0.02
CA LYS A 109 -12.44 0.07 0.99
C LYS A 109 -11.85 -1.32 1.15
N GLY A 110 -11.55 -1.97 0.03
CA GLY A 110 -10.88 -3.24 -0.03
C GLY A 110 -9.52 -3.26 0.64
N ALA A 111 -8.67 -2.31 0.28
CA ALA A 111 -7.34 -2.18 0.89
C ALA A 111 -7.43 -1.93 2.40
N ILE A 112 -8.34 -1.08 2.85
CA ILE A 112 -8.62 -0.84 4.27
C ILE A 112 -9.01 -2.14 4.97
N ALA A 113 -9.93 -2.90 4.39
CA ALA A 113 -10.40 -4.16 4.96
C ALA A 113 -9.27 -5.20 5.07
N ARG A 114 -8.43 -5.33 4.03
CA ARG A 114 -7.23 -6.20 4.07
C ARG A 114 -6.26 -5.79 5.18
N ILE A 115 -6.01 -4.49 5.34
CA ILE A 115 -5.16 -3.98 6.43
C ILE A 115 -5.77 -4.31 7.79
N ARG A 116 -7.05 -4.03 8.00
CA ARG A 116 -7.75 -4.30 9.26
C ARG A 116 -7.80 -5.79 9.60
N TRP A 117 -8.08 -6.63 8.61
CA TRP A 117 -8.05 -8.09 8.71
C TRP A 117 -6.70 -8.60 9.21
N MET A 118 -5.61 -8.15 8.58
CA MET A 118 -4.25 -8.49 9.00
C MET A 118 -3.95 -7.97 10.41
N LEU A 119 -4.33 -6.73 10.73
CA LEU A 119 -4.09 -6.13 12.04
C LEU A 119 -4.82 -6.86 13.17
N ALA A 120 -6.00 -7.43 12.88
CA ALA A 120 -6.75 -8.27 13.80
C ALA A 120 -6.10 -9.65 14.06
N GLY A 121 -5.04 -10.01 13.32
CA GLY A 121 -4.33 -11.27 13.49
C GLY A 121 -4.91 -12.42 12.67
N ASN A 122 -5.77 -12.12 11.69
CA ASN A 122 -6.33 -13.14 10.81
C ASN A 122 -5.30 -13.63 9.77
N PRO A 123 -5.48 -14.84 9.19
CA PRO A 123 -4.59 -15.37 8.15
C PRO A 123 -4.59 -14.51 6.87
N ILE A 124 -3.40 -14.30 6.29
CA ILE A 124 -3.17 -13.44 5.11
C ILE A 124 -2.62 -14.18 3.89
N ASP A 125 -2.45 -15.48 3.99
CA ASP A 125 -1.92 -16.38 2.94
C ASP A 125 -3.03 -17.00 2.08
N LEU A 126 -4.20 -16.34 2.03
CA LEU A 126 -5.33 -16.79 1.24
C LEU A 126 -5.11 -16.51 -0.25
N PRO A 127 -5.59 -17.39 -1.15
CA PRO A 127 -5.57 -17.09 -2.58
C PRO A 127 -6.40 -15.83 -2.85
N LYS A 128 -5.93 -14.95 -3.74
CA LYS A 128 -6.64 -13.71 -4.09
C LYS A 128 -7.81 -14.06 -5.02
N THR A 129 -8.97 -14.33 -4.43
CA THR A 129 -10.21 -14.72 -5.11
C THR A 129 -11.39 -13.89 -4.58
N GLN A 130 -12.53 -13.93 -5.26
CA GLN A 130 -13.74 -13.26 -4.80
C GLN A 130 -14.21 -13.78 -3.43
N GLU A 131 -14.09 -15.09 -3.18
CA GLU A 131 -14.38 -15.70 -1.88
C GLU A 131 -13.49 -15.11 -0.77
N THR A 132 -12.22 -14.85 -1.07
CA THR A 132 -11.33 -14.19 -0.12
C THR A 132 -11.78 -12.76 0.18
N VAL A 133 -12.30 -12.03 -0.82
CA VAL A 133 -12.90 -10.70 -0.61
C VAL A 133 -14.06 -10.78 0.37
N GLU A 134 -14.99 -11.70 0.14
CA GLU A 134 -16.16 -11.89 1.01
C GLU A 134 -15.74 -12.17 2.45
N ARG A 135 -14.67 -12.94 2.68
CA ARG A 135 -14.19 -13.25 4.02
C ARG A 135 -13.65 -12.05 4.79
N TYR A 136 -12.81 -11.21 4.17
CA TYR A 136 -12.25 -10.05 4.89
C TYR A 136 -13.16 -8.83 4.92
N MET A 137 -14.23 -8.84 4.12
CA MET A 137 -15.25 -7.78 4.09
C MET A 137 -16.47 -8.09 4.97
N ALA A 138 -16.61 -9.31 5.46
CA ALA A 138 -17.66 -9.74 6.39
C ALA A 138 -17.45 -9.20 7.80
#